data_AF-A0A1H0UEA4-F1
#
_entry.id   AF-A0A1H0UEA4-F1
#
_cell.length_a   1.000
_cell.length_b   1.000
_cell.length_c   1.000
_cell.angle_alpha   90.00
_cell.angle_beta   90.00
_cell.angle_gamma   90.00
#
_symmetry.space_group_name_H-M   'P 1'
#
loop_
_entity.id
_entity.type
_entity.pdbx_description
1 polymer ?
#
loop_
_entity_poly.entity_id
_entity_poly.type
_entity_poly.pdbx_seq_one_letter_code
_entity_poly.pdbx_strand_id
1 'polypeptide(L)'
;MNKKITAAGLVLTISVSTSLVTDHIAQTRATAAQQSAAAHSDRQANIGRVLPRTPVTALRTFMSLVAQRIPESACAGLDTHAATQLATRYGEPDCAAAARRIRSQVDDINDWTEFTFAPGDQKIHADGTATMNGCAIRFPGHRIGKAPARDPGPRIGRLTLRQIGGGGYLITHIEPCPTGPAPTTPSGSSVPMTARPTAPAAPSSPAVPSMLPVYPPSVPAMVARRIADGSTYLCAYFTPAARAQFAHAARAADCETAVTELRTRVTDTRRYANPDSGTTTATPAAGGRVTVDGCALTWTILGQPHATPPGPRIGRLTLEHPPGDPNGYLIAGYAPCR
;
A
#
# COMPACT_ATOMS: atom_id res chain seq x y z
N MET A 1 11.31 -90.57 -37.86
CA MET A 1 10.64 -89.92 -36.72
C MET A 1 10.29 -88.50 -37.12
N ASN A 2 8.99 -88.25 -37.35
CA ASN A 2 8.45 -86.99 -37.86
C ASN A 2 8.04 -86.09 -36.69
N LYS A 3 8.48 -84.83 -36.67
CA LYS A 3 7.86 -83.76 -35.86
C LYS A 3 7.31 -82.69 -36.80
N LYS A 4 6.00 -82.72 -37.02
CA LYS A 4 5.23 -81.64 -37.61
C LYS A 4 4.87 -80.67 -36.49
N ILE A 5 5.37 -79.45 -36.56
CA ILE A 5 4.94 -78.34 -35.69
C ILE A 5 3.85 -77.58 -36.46
N THR A 6 2.64 -77.67 -35.97
CA THR A 6 1.45 -76.97 -36.46
C THR A 6 1.51 -75.52 -36.00
N ALA A 7 1.76 -74.59 -36.93
CA ALA A 7 1.66 -73.16 -36.70
C ALA A 7 0.23 -72.69 -37.00
N ALA A 8 -0.60 -72.61 -35.97
CA ALA A 8 -1.88 -71.88 -36.01
C ALA A 8 -1.64 -70.50 -35.38
N GLY A 9 -1.20 -69.55 -36.21
CA GLY A 9 -0.93 -68.17 -35.81
C GLY A 9 -2.22 -67.35 -35.76
N LEU A 10 -2.60 -67.01 -34.53
CA LEU A 10 -3.70 -66.14 -34.12
C LEU A 10 -3.63 -64.75 -34.81
N VAL A 11 -4.49 -64.49 -35.79
CA VAL A 11 -4.71 -63.13 -36.34
C VAL A 11 -5.78 -62.46 -35.49
N LEU A 12 -5.35 -61.74 -34.45
CA LEU A 12 -6.23 -60.93 -33.60
C LEU A 12 -6.29 -59.50 -34.17
N THR A 13 -7.49 -59.06 -34.52
CA THR A 13 -7.82 -57.78 -35.14
C THR A 13 -7.50 -56.59 -34.22
N ILE A 14 -6.48 -55.82 -34.56
CA ILE A 14 -6.12 -54.54 -33.92
C ILE A 14 -6.88 -53.42 -34.64
N SER A 15 -8.11 -53.10 -34.24
CA SER A 15 -8.89 -52.05 -34.91
C SER A 15 -9.80 -51.22 -34.00
N VAL A 16 -9.40 -50.95 -32.75
CA VAL A 16 -10.21 -50.15 -31.78
C VAL A 16 -9.43 -49.01 -31.09
N SER A 17 -8.17 -48.75 -31.44
CA SER A 17 -7.31 -47.91 -30.58
C SER A 17 -7.26 -46.41 -30.94
N THR A 18 -7.81 -45.94 -32.06
CA THR A 18 -7.58 -44.57 -32.53
C THR A 18 -8.48 -43.51 -31.88
N SER A 19 -9.69 -43.87 -31.46
CA SER A 19 -10.66 -42.92 -30.90
C SER A 19 -10.29 -42.45 -29.48
N LEU A 20 -9.63 -43.31 -28.68
CA LEU A 20 -9.23 -42.98 -27.31
C LEU A 20 -8.10 -41.96 -27.25
N VAL A 21 -7.26 -41.89 -28.30
CA VAL A 21 -6.12 -40.96 -28.34
C VAL A 21 -6.58 -39.52 -28.64
N THR A 22 -7.60 -39.35 -29.49
CA THR A 22 -8.12 -38.02 -29.84
C THR A 22 -8.84 -37.36 -28.66
N ASP A 23 -9.61 -38.14 -27.89
CA ASP A 23 -10.33 -37.64 -26.72
C ASP A 23 -9.38 -37.23 -25.59
N HIS A 24 -8.32 -38.00 -25.38
CA HIS A 24 -7.30 -37.65 -24.38
C HIS A 24 -6.60 -36.33 -24.73
N ILE A 25 -6.20 -36.12 -25.98
CA ILE A 25 -5.55 -34.87 -26.42
C ILE A 25 -6.49 -33.67 -26.27
N ALA A 26 -7.77 -33.81 -26.62
CA ALA A 26 -8.76 -32.75 -26.45
C ALA A 26 -8.95 -32.39 -24.97
N GLN A 27 -9.03 -33.40 -24.10
CA GLN A 27 -9.16 -33.21 -22.66
C GLN A 27 -7.92 -32.55 -22.03
N THR A 28 -6.71 -32.94 -22.43
CA THR A 28 -5.47 -32.30 -21.96
C THR A 28 -5.37 -30.83 -22.39
N ARG A 29 -5.81 -30.49 -23.61
CA ARG A 29 -5.83 -29.09 -24.07
C ARG A 29 -6.87 -28.27 -23.29
N ALA A 30 -8.04 -28.83 -23.03
CA ALA A 30 -9.08 -28.16 -22.25
C ALA A 30 -8.63 -27.89 -20.81
N THR A 31 -7.99 -28.87 -20.15
CA THR A 31 -7.47 -28.68 -18.78
C THR A 31 -6.30 -27.70 -18.74
N ALA A 32 -5.38 -27.75 -19.70
CA ALA A 32 -4.27 -26.78 -19.79
C ALA A 32 -4.80 -25.34 -20.00
N ALA A 33 -5.81 -25.17 -20.88
CA ALA A 33 -6.44 -23.88 -21.09
C ALA A 33 -7.14 -23.37 -19.82
N GLN A 34 -7.90 -24.22 -19.13
CA GLN A 34 -8.55 -23.88 -17.86
C GLN A 34 -7.53 -23.50 -16.76
N GLN A 35 -6.45 -24.26 -16.63
CA GLN A 35 -5.38 -23.97 -15.66
C GLN A 35 -4.69 -22.64 -15.96
N SER A 36 -4.43 -22.34 -17.24
CA SER A 36 -3.84 -21.05 -17.61
C SER A 36 -4.78 -19.88 -17.28
N ALA A 37 -6.08 -20.01 -17.56
CA ALA A 37 -7.08 -19.00 -17.24
C ALA A 37 -7.21 -18.80 -15.71
N ALA A 38 -7.23 -19.89 -14.94
CA ALA A 38 -7.25 -19.85 -13.48
C ALA A 38 -5.98 -19.16 -12.93
N ALA A 39 -4.79 -19.52 -13.42
CA ALA A 39 -3.54 -18.91 -13.00
C ALA A 39 -3.49 -17.41 -13.31
N HIS A 40 -4.05 -16.97 -14.44
CA HIS A 40 -4.17 -15.54 -14.77
C HIS A 40 -5.13 -14.82 -13.82
N SER A 41 -6.29 -15.42 -13.51
CA SER A 41 -7.26 -14.89 -12.55
C SER A 41 -6.64 -14.75 -11.14
N ASP A 42 -5.98 -15.79 -10.65
CA ASP A 42 -5.33 -15.82 -9.35
C ASP A 42 -4.21 -14.79 -9.25
N ARG A 43 -3.41 -14.64 -10.32
CA ARG A 43 -2.37 -13.60 -10.39
C ARG A 43 -2.98 -12.20 -10.29
N GLN A 44 -4.06 -11.93 -11.01
CA GLN A 44 -4.73 -10.62 -10.93
C GLN A 44 -5.31 -10.35 -9.55
N ALA A 45 -5.95 -11.35 -8.92
CA ALA A 45 -6.46 -11.24 -7.56
C ALA A 45 -5.34 -10.97 -6.54
N ASN A 46 -4.20 -11.66 -6.67
CA ASN A 46 -3.04 -11.46 -5.79
C ASN A 46 -2.41 -10.07 -5.97
N ILE A 47 -2.27 -9.58 -7.20
CA ILE A 47 -1.81 -8.21 -7.48
C ILE A 47 -2.76 -7.20 -6.85
N GLY A 48 -4.07 -7.38 -7.03
CA GLY A 48 -5.10 -6.52 -6.44
C GLY A 48 -5.01 -6.39 -4.92
N ARG A 49 -4.54 -7.42 -4.20
CA ARG A 49 -4.39 -7.40 -2.73
C ARG A 49 -3.22 -6.55 -2.23
N VAL A 50 -2.21 -6.35 -3.07
CA VAL A 50 -1.00 -5.58 -2.73
C VAL A 50 -1.14 -4.11 -3.16
N LEU A 51 -1.99 -3.85 -4.17
CA LEU A 51 -2.23 -2.49 -4.65
C LEU A 51 -2.99 -1.62 -3.62
N PRO A 52 -2.79 -0.30 -3.63
CA PRO A 52 -3.52 0.62 -2.76
C PRO A 52 -5.03 0.59 -2.98
N ARG A 53 -5.81 0.50 -1.89
CA ARG A 53 -7.27 0.30 -1.92
C ARG A 53 -8.09 1.51 -2.38
N THR A 54 -7.49 2.69 -2.50
CA THR A 54 -8.17 3.89 -2.97
C THR A 54 -7.33 4.61 -4.03
N PRO A 55 -7.95 5.35 -4.96
CA PRO A 55 -7.21 6.08 -5.99
C PRO A 55 -6.21 7.08 -5.40
N VAL A 56 -6.60 7.80 -4.35
CA VAL A 56 -5.74 8.76 -3.64
C VAL A 56 -4.51 8.08 -3.06
N THR A 57 -4.70 6.93 -2.39
CA THR A 57 -3.57 6.19 -1.83
C THR A 57 -2.68 5.65 -2.94
N ALA A 58 -3.23 5.23 -4.09
CA ALA A 58 -2.43 4.82 -5.25
C ALA A 58 -1.51 5.93 -5.75
N LEU A 59 -2.04 7.14 -5.96
CA LEU A 59 -1.23 8.29 -6.34
C LEU A 59 -0.22 8.68 -5.25
N ARG A 60 -0.64 8.70 -3.98
CA ARG A 60 0.26 9.05 -2.86
C ARG A 60 1.40 8.05 -2.73
N THR A 61 1.12 6.75 -2.87
CA THR A 61 2.16 5.70 -2.91
C THR A 61 3.11 5.91 -4.07
N PHE A 62 2.60 6.17 -5.29
CA PHE A 62 3.44 6.48 -6.44
C PHE A 62 4.37 7.67 -6.18
N MET A 63 3.81 8.81 -5.75
CA MET A 63 4.60 10.01 -5.44
C MET A 63 5.60 9.75 -4.32
N SER A 64 5.22 9.02 -3.27
CA SER A 64 6.13 8.67 -2.17
C SER A 64 7.30 7.82 -2.64
N LEU A 65 7.07 6.80 -3.48
CA LEU A 65 8.13 5.95 -4.02
C LEU A 65 9.08 6.72 -4.93
N VAL A 66 8.56 7.63 -5.77
CA VAL A 66 9.38 8.57 -6.56
C VAL A 66 10.22 9.44 -5.64
N ALA A 67 9.61 10.03 -4.60
CA ALA A 67 10.29 10.91 -3.65
C ALA A 67 11.42 10.20 -2.89
N GLN A 68 11.20 8.92 -2.54
CA GLN A 68 12.14 8.05 -1.84
C GLN A 68 13.25 7.47 -2.74
N ARG A 69 13.29 7.80 -4.04
CA ARG A 69 14.25 7.28 -5.02
C ARG A 69 14.16 5.77 -5.24
N ILE A 70 12.93 5.24 -5.28
CA ILE A 70 12.64 3.83 -5.59
C ILE A 70 11.82 3.75 -6.90
N PRO A 71 12.41 4.14 -8.04
CA PRO A 71 11.67 4.32 -9.29
C PRO A 71 11.08 3.02 -9.83
N GLU A 72 11.73 1.87 -9.62
CA GLU A 72 11.25 0.56 -10.06
C GLU A 72 9.92 0.21 -9.37
N SER A 73 9.84 0.42 -8.05
CA SER A 73 8.61 0.21 -7.29
C SER A 73 7.53 1.23 -7.64
N ALA A 74 7.90 2.49 -7.91
CA ALA A 74 6.94 3.49 -8.37
C ALA A 74 6.31 3.05 -9.70
N CYS A 75 7.14 2.61 -10.66
CA CYS A 75 6.70 2.14 -11.97
C CYS A 75 5.87 0.85 -11.91
N ALA A 76 6.04 0.00 -10.89
CA ALA A 76 5.20 -1.17 -10.68
C ALA A 76 3.73 -0.82 -10.35
N GLY A 77 3.46 0.42 -9.90
CA GLY A 77 2.10 0.95 -9.70
C GLY A 77 1.41 1.46 -10.96
N LEU A 78 2.11 1.42 -12.11
CA LEU A 78 1.61 1.82 -13.41
C LEU A 78 1.44 0.57 -14.29
N ASP A 79 0.43 0.55 -15.14
CA ASP A 79 0.43 -0.39 -16.26
C ASP A 79 1.48 0.01 -17.32
N THR A 80 1.76 -0.91 -18.26
CA THR A 80 2.77 -0.69 -19.31
C THR A 80 2.48 0.55 -20.15
N HIS A 81 1.19 0.86 -20.40
CA HIS A 81 0.79 2.00 -21.20
C HIS A 81 1.03 3.31 -20.45
N ALA A 82 0.55 3.43 -19.22
CA ALA A 82 0.80 4.57 -18.33
C ALA A 82 2.30 4.81 -18.09
N ALA A 83 3.09 3.75 -17.90
CA ALA A 83 4.53 3.82 -17.75
C ALA A 83 5.22 4.44 -18.98
N THR A 84 4.77 4.05 -20.18
CA THR A 84 5.26 4.62 -21.44
C THR A 84 4.84 6.09 -21.60
N GLN A 85 3.60 6.44 -21.23
CA GLN A 85 3.13 7.83 -21.25
C GLN A 85 3.97 8.72 -20.32
N LEU A 86 4.32 8.21 -19.14
CA LEU A 86 5.19 8.92 -18.20
C LEU A 86 6.59 9.15 -18.79
N ALA A 87 7.20 8.11 -19.38
CA ALA A 87 8.50 8.19 -20.04
C ALA A 87 8.50 9.25 -21.15
N THR A 88 7.56 9.13 -22.09
CA THR A 88 7.39 10.06 -23.21
C THR A 88 7.18 11.50 -22.74
N ARG A 89 6.36 11.71 -21.70
CA ARG A 89 6.07 13.05 -21.17
C ARG A 89 7.33 13.77 -20.66
N TYR A 90 8.24 13.03 -20.03
CA TYR A 90 9.46 13.63 -19.48
C TYR A 90 10.65 13.55 -20.44
N GLY A 91 10.46 13.00 -21.66
CA GLY A 91 11.52 12.85 -22.65
C GLY A 91 12.58 11.82 -22.23
N GLU A 92 12.17 10.81 -21.46
CA GLU A 92 13.06 9.82 -20.86
C GLU A 92 12.87 8.45 -21.55
N PRO A 93 13.90 7.59 -21.58
CA PRO A 93 13.85 6.31 -22.30
C PRO A 93 12.89 5.29 -21.68
N ASP A 94 12.63 5.39 -20.38
CA ASP A 94 11.74 4.49 -19.66
C ASP A 94 11.09 5.18 -18.44
N CYS A 95 10.15 4.48 -17.81
CA CYS A 95 9.44 4.99 -16.64
C CYS A 95 10.38 5.25 -15.45
N ALA A 96 11.42 4.43 -15.25
CA ALA A 96 12.31 4.59 -14.11
C ALA A 96 13.19 5.85 -14.26
N ALA A 97 13.64 6.15 -15.48
CA ALA A 97 14.32 7.39 -15.83
C ALA A 97 13.40 8.61 -15.66
N ALA A 98 12.14 8.52 -16.10
CA ALA A 98 11.13 9.56 -15.85
C ALA A 98 10.88 9.79 -14.36
N ALA A 99 10.75 8.74 -13.55
CA ALA A 99 10.60 8.85 -12.11
C ALA A 99 11.83 9.53 -11.46
N ARG A 100 13.06 9.22 -11.91
CA ARG A 100 14.27 9.91 -11.45
C ARG A 100 14.27 11.39 -11.84
N ARG A 101 13.83 11.73 -13.06
CA ARG A 101 13.69 13.11 -13.56
C ARG A 101 12.63 13.91 -12.80
N ILE A 102 11.52 13.27 -12.43
CA ILE A 102 10.50 13.86 -11.54
C ILE A 102 11.13 14.13 -10.18
N ARG A 103 11.82 13.14 -9.61
CA ARG A 103 12.46 13.28 -8.30
C ARG A 103 13.46 14.44 -8.25
N SER A 104 14.23 14.70 -9.31
CA SER A 104 15.16 15.84 -9.34
C SER A 104 14.46 17.20 -9.31
N GLN A 105 13.16 17.26 -9.58
CA GLN A 105 12.33 18.47 -9.50
C GLN A 105 11.59 18.60 -8.16
N VAL A 106 11.75 17.64 -7.24
CA VAL A 106 11.11 17.67 -5.91
C VAL A 106 12.05 18.34 -4.91
N ASP A 107 11.63 19.53 -4.46
CA ASP A 107 12.36 20.38 -3.52
C ASP A 107 12.24 19.84 -2.08
N ASP A 108 11.01 19.54 -1.65
CA ASP A 108 10.72 19.01 -0.31
C ASP A 108 9.88 17.73 -0.44
N ILE A 109 10.44 16.59 -0.02
CA ILE A 109 9.80 15.28 -0.12
C ILE A 109 8.49 15.25 0.67
N ASN A 110 8.49 15.80 1.88
CA ASN A 110 7.34 15.70 2.78
C ASN A 110 6.19 16.53 2.21
N ASP A 111 6.46 17.80 1.88
CA ASP A 111 5.44 18.69 1.32
C ASP A 111 4.91 18.18 -0.04
N TRP A 112 5.75 17.56 -0.88
CA TRP A 112 5.30 17.03 -2.17
C TRP A 112 4.40 15.79 -2.04
N THR A 113 4.64 14.93 -1.05
CA THR A 113 3.79 13.74 -0.83
C THR A 113 2.50 14.05 -0.08
N GLU A 114 2.45 15.17 0.63
CA GLU A 114 1.32 15.63 1.41
C GLU A 114 0.47 16.60 0.59
N PHE A 115 -0.20 16.07 -0.43
CA PHE A 115 -1.12 16.84 -1.27
C PHE A 115 -2.59 16.63 -0.90
N THR A 116 -3.41 17.57 -1.35
CA THR A 116 -4.87 17.58 -1.21
C THR A 116 -5.55 17.82 -2.57
N PHE A 117 -6.80 17.40 -2.68
CA PHE A 117 -7.67 17.63 -3.83
C PHE A 117 -8.83 18.56 -3.45
N ALA A 118 -9.31 19.36 -4.40
CA ALA A 118 -10.61 20.00 -4.23
C ALA A 118 -11.74 18.96 -4.44
N PRO A 119 -12.94 19.20 -3.89
CA PRO A 119 -14.11 18.40 -4.23
C PRO A 119 -14.32 18.36 -5.75
N GLY A 120 -14.52 17.16 -6.31
CA GLY A 120 -14.71 16.97 -7.75
C GLY A 120 -13.45 16.69 -8.56
N ASP A 121 -12.25 16.91 -8.02
CA ASP A 121 -10.98 16.55 -8.69
C ASP A 121 -10.69 15.04 -8.69
N GLN A 122 -11.56 14.25 -8.06
CA GLN A 122 -11.50 12.79 -8.06
C GLN A 122 -12.89 12.21 -8.20
N LYS A 123 -13.01 11.13 -8.97
CA LYS A 123 -14.26 10.42 -9.17
C LYS A 123 -14.00 8.92 -9.25
N ILE A 124 -14.75 8.15 -8.49
CA ILE A 124 -14.81 6.69 -8.61
C ILE A 124 -16.07 6.35 -9.39
N HIS A 125 -15.94 5.51 -10.40
CA HIS A 125 -17.02 5.08 -11.28
C HIS A 125 -17.52 3.69 -10.84
N ALA A 126 -18.76 3.36 -11.21
CA ALA A 126 -19.39 2.10 -10.81
C ALA A 126 -18.73 0.86 -11.44
N ASP A 127 -17.98 1.04 -12.53
CA ASP A 127 -17.24 0.00 -13.24
C ASP A 127 -15.86 -0.31 -12.63
N GLY A 128 -15.53 0.30 -11.49
CA GLY A 128 -14.23 0.14 -10.81
C GLY A 128 -13.11 0.99 -11.43
N THR A 129 -13.41 1.86 -12.40
CA THR A 129 -12.47 2.89 -12.84
C THR A 129 -12.51 4.10 -11.92
N ALA A 130 -11.42 4.85 -11.86
CA ALA A 130 -11.37 6.12 -11.16
C ALA A 130 -10.60 7.15 -11.99
N THR A 131 -11.03 8.40 -11.91
CA THR A 131 -10.33 9.54 -12.52
C THR A 131 -9.85 10.48 -11.42
N MET A 132 -8.65 11.02 -11.61
CA MET A 132 -8.05 11.99 -10.69
C MET A 132 -7.37 13.12 -11.46
N ASN A 133 -7.61 14.35 -11.06
CA ASN A 133 -7.00 15.53 -11.63
C ASN A 133 -5.71 15.88 -10.86
N GLY A 134 -4.64 15.11 -11.11
CA GLY A 134 -3.32 15.37 -10.52
C GLY A 134 -2.70 16.71 -10.95
N CYS A 135 -3.32 17.45 -11.87
CA CYS A 135 -2.96 18.82 -12.23
C CYS A 135 -3.57 19.87 -11.30
N ALA A 136 -4.62 19.54 -10.54
CA ALA A 136 -5.27 20.43 -9.59
C ALA A 136 -4.84 20.18 -8.12
N ILE A 137 -3.89 19.28 -7.88
CA ILE A 137 -3.38 19.01 -6.53
C ILE A 137 -2.88 20.29 -5.86
N ARG A 138 -3.14 20.41 -4.56
CA ARG A 138 -2.66 21.50 -3.73
C ARG A 138 -1.72 20.95 -2.68
N PHE A 139 -0.59 21.62 -2.51
CA PHE A 139 0.38 21.30 -1.47
C PHE A 139 0.15 22.29 -0.32
N PRO A 140 -0.58 21.91 0.74
CA PRO A 140 -0.88 22.80 1.85
C PRO A 140 0.37 23.37 2.53
N GLY A 141 1.52 22.69 2.43
CA GLY A 141 2.80 23.10 3.00
C GLY A 141 2.77 23.08 4.54
N HIS A 142 3.73 22.41 5.17
CA HIS A 142 3.69 22.22 6.63
C HIS A 142 4.33 23.34 7.46
N ARG A 143 4.42 24.57 6.95
CA ARG A 143 5.18 25.63 7.62
C ARG A 143 4.28 26.74 8.14
N ILE A 144 3.83 26.58 9.38
CA ILE A 144 3.30 27.68 10.19
C ILE A 144 4.32 28.84 10.15
N GLY A 145 3.90 30.01 9.68
CA GLY A 145 4.71 31.24 9.71
C GLY A 145 5.68 31.46 8.53
N LYS A 146 5.60 30.69 7.43
CA LYS A 146 6.32 31.02 6.18
C LYS A 146 5.36 31.42 5.07
N ALA A 147 5.81 32.33 4.20
CA ALA A 147 5.14 32.71 2.97
C ALA A 147 4.74 31.46 2.15
N PRO A 148 3.65 31.50 1.36
CA PRO A 148 3.20 30.37 0.56
C PRO A 148 4.39 29.79 -0.21
N ALA A 149 4.71 28.54 0.09
CA ALA A 149 5.86 27.88 -0.49
C ALA A 149 5.65 27.75 -2.00
N ARG A 150 6.74 27.92 -2.76
CA ARG A 150 6.85 27.41 -4.13
C ARG A 150 6.35 25.95 -4.15
N ASP A 151 5.63 25.56 -5.20
CA ASP A 151 5.18 24.16 -5.36
C ASP A 151 6.37 23.21 -5.08
N PRO A 152 6.27 22.26 -4.13
CA PRO A 152 7.39 21.44 -3.67
C PRO A 152 7.86 20.40 -4.69
N GLY A 153 7.19 20.32 -5.85
CA GLY A 153 7.56 19.46 -6.95
C GLY A 153 6.57 19.53 -8.11
N PRO A 154 6.81 18.78 -9.19
CA PRO A 154 5.98 18.80 -10.38
C PRO A 154 4.64 18.11 -10.14
N ARG A 155 3.63 18.50 -10.93
CA ARG A 155 2.30 17.88 -10.96
C ARG A 155 2.28 16.69 -11.91
N ILE A 156 1.74 15.56 -11.45
CA ILE A 156 1.88 14.27 -12.16
C ILE A 156 1.02 14.16 -13.42
N GLY A 157 -0.06 14.93 -13.58
CA GLY A 157 -0.97 14.81 -14.73
C GLY A 157 -2.40 14.46 -14.33
N ARG A 158 -3.30 14.30 -15.30
CA ARG A 158 -4.60 13.66 -15.07
C ARG A 158 -4.43 12.16 -15.17
N LEU A 159 -5.07 11.44 -14.26
CA LEU A 159 -4.85 10.02 -14.06
C LEU A 159 -6.17 9.28 -14.24
N THR A 160 -6.11 8.18 -14.98
CA THR A 160 -7.14 7.14 -14.93
C THR A 160 -6.55 5.94 -14.23
N LEU A 161 -7.30 5.41 -13.27
CA LEU A 161 -6.95 4.23 -12.51
C LEU A 161 -8.02 3.17 -12.70
N ARG A 162 -7.61 1.90 -12.62
CA ARG A 162 -8.53 0.76 -12.68
C ARG A 162 -8.33 -0.13 -11.46
N GLN A 163 -9.43 -0.53 -10.85
CA GLN A 163 -9.42 -1.52 -9.78
C GLN A 163 -9.09 -2.90 -10.35
N ILE A 164 -8.10 -3.59 -9.78
CA ILE A 164 -7.67 -4.92 -10.22
C ILE A 164 -8.14 -5.97 -9.21
N GLY A 165 -8.83 -7.01 -9.70
CA GLY A 165 -9.26 -8.15 -8.89
C GLY A 165 -10.19 -7.79 -7.71
N GLY A 166 -10.99 -6.71 -7.84
CA GLY A 166 -11.84 -6.19 -6.76
C GLY A 166 -11.07 -5.61 -5.57
N GLY A 167 -9.74 -5.44 -5.70
CA GLY A 167 -8.84 -4.96 -4.65
C GLY A 167 -8.40 -3.52 -4.86
N GLY A 168 -7.11 -3.32 -5.04
CA GLY A 168 -6.48 -2.02 -5.20
C GLY A 168 -6.47 -1.46 -6.62
N TYR A 169 -6.04 -0.21 -6.73
CA TYR A 169 -6.04 0.59 -7.94
C TYR A 169 -4.65 0.61 -8.59
N LEU A 170 -4.62 0.37 -9.89
CA LEU A 170 -3.45 0.52 -10.76
C LEU A 170 -3.64 1.76 -11.65
N ILE A 171 -2.60 2.56 -11.86
CA ILE A 171 -2.66 3.70 -12.78
C ILE A 171 -2.55 3.18 -14.21
N THR A 172 -3.59 3.40 -15.03
CA THR A 172 -3.67 2.87 -16.41
C THR A 172 -3.57 3.93 -17.50
N HIS A 173 -3.72 5.21 -17.13
CA HIS A 173 -3.54 6.32 -18.05
C HIS A 173 -2.98 7.54 -17.33
N ILE A 174 -2.06 8.24 -17.98
CA ILE A 174 -1.50 9.52 -17.52
C ILE A 174 -1.55 10.53 -18.67
N GLU A 175 -2.36 11.56 -18.51
CA GLU A 175 -2.44 12.69 -19.43
C GLU A 175 -1.59 13.86 -18.90
N PRO A 176 -0.78 14.52 -19.74
CA PRO A 176 -0.06 15.73 -19.37
C PRO A 176 -0.98 16.81 -18.77
N CYS A 177 -0.46 17.58 -17.83
CA CYS A 177 -1.15 18.81 -17.46
C CYS A 177 -1.14 19.77 -18.66
N PRO A 178 -2.25 20.45 -18.95
CA PRO A 178 -2.27 21.44 -20.00
C PRO A 178 -1.18 22.47 -19.69
N THR A 179 -0.31 22.73 -20.66
CA THR A 179 0.65 23.84 -20.64
C THR A 179 -0.11 25.14 -20.87
N GLY A 180 -1.02 25.46 -19.94
CA GLY A 180 -1.65 26.76 -19.90
C GLY A 180 -0.66 27.81 -19.37
N PRO A 181 -0.87 29.10 -19.67
CA PRO A 181 -0.14 30.16 -18.98
C PRO A 181 -0.32 29.96 -17.47
N ALA A 182 0.79 30.02 -16.73
CA ALA A 182 0.81 29.79 -15.29
C ALA A 182 -0.35 30.55 -14.62
N PRO A 183 -1.16 29.90 -13.76
CA PRO A 183 -2.28 30.58 -13.11
C PRO A 183 -1.73 31.77 -12.34
N THR A 184 -2.07 32.98 -12.79
CA THR A 184 -1.81 34.22 -12.08
C THR A 184 -2.40 34.08 -10.68
N THR A 185 -1.51 34.09 -9.69
CA THR A 185 -1.83 33.96 -8.28
C THR A 185 -2.97 34.92 -7.94
N PRO A 186 -4.13 34.44 -7.44
CA PRO A 186 -5.18 35.33 -6.99
C PRO A 186 -4.65 36.15 -5.81
N SER A 187 -4.50 37.46 -6.04
CA SER A 187 -4.10 38.45 -5.04
C SER A 187 -5.11 38.42 -3.89
N GLY A 188 -4.62 38.14 -2.68
CA GLY A 188 -5.45 37.84 -1.52
C GLY A 188 -6.33 38.98 -1.05
N SER A 189 -7.61 38.69 -0.81
CA SER A 189 -8.48 39.46 0.06
C SER A 189 -8.23 39.07 1.51
N SER A 190 -7.59 39.95 2.26
CA SER A 190 -7.44 39.86 3.71
C SER A 190 -8.76 40.21 4.40
N VAL A 191 -9.42 39.22 5.01
CA VAL A 191 -10.55 39.45 5.92
C VAL A 191 -10.01 39.62 7.35
N PRO A 192 -10.35 40.69 8.08
CA PRO A 192 -9.94 40.89 9.47
C PRO A 192 -10.62 39.86 10.37
N MET A 193 -9.81 39.19 11.18
CA MET A 193 -10.23 38.10 12.07
C MET A 193 -10.48 38.68 13.47
N THR A 194 -11.75 38.82 13.85
CA THR A 194 -12.17 39.28 15.18
C THR A 194 -11.97 38.17 16.20
N ALA A 195 -11.24 38.45 17.29
CA ALA A 195 -10.93 37.49 18.34
C ALA A 195 -12.20 37.04 19.09
N ARG A 196 -12.40 35.72 19.19
CA ARG A 196 -13.51 35.10 19.93
C ARG A 196 -13.07 34.78 21.37
N PRO A 197 -13.83 35.14 22.41
CA PRO A 197 -13.50 34.85 23.80
C PRO A 197 -13.49 33.34 24.09
N THR A 198 -12.48 32.88 24.83
CA THR A 198 -12.26 31.47 25.18
C THR A 198 -13.04 31.11 26.45
N ALA A 199 -14.00 30.19 26.34
CA ALA A 199 -14.66 29.59 27.49
C ALA A 199 -13.80 28.43 28.06
N PRO A 200 -13.84 28.16 29.39
CA PRO A 200 -13.07 27.08 30.00
C PRO A 200 -13.50 25.70 29.45
N ALA A 201 -12.53 24.93 28.94
CA ALA A 201 -12.77 23.64 28.33
C ALA A 201 -13.09 22.58 29.39
N ALA A 202 -14.24 21.90 29.23
CA ALA A 202 -14.51 20.64 29.89
C ALA A 202 -13.46 19.58 29.48
N PRO A 203 -13.12 18.61 30.35
CA PRO A 203 -12.18 17.55 30.03
C PRO A 203 -12.65 16.81 28.77
N SER A 204 -11.89 16.98 27.69
CA SER A 204 -12.22 16.42 26.38
C SER A 204 -12.01 14.92 26.44
N SER A 205 -13.04 14.13 26.08
CA SER A 205 -12.83 12.71 25.79
C SER A 205 -11.68 12.60 24.78
N PRO A 206 -10.75 11.64 24.95
CA PRO A 206 -9.60 11.52 24.06
C PRO A 206 -10.12 11.37 22.63
N ALA A 207 -9.75 12.33 21.77
CA ALA A 207 -10.19 12.36 20.39
C ALA A 207 -9.74 11.06 19.70
N VAL A 208 -10.70 10.31 19.14
CA VAL A 208 -10.40 9.19 18.25
C VAL A 208 -9.59 9.75 17.07
N PRO A 209 -8.48 9.09 16.65
CA PRO A 209 -7.74 9.53 15.49
C PRO A 209 -8.65 9.71 14.29
N SER A 210 -8.58 10.86 13.62
CA SER A 210 -9.45 11.18 12.48
C SER A 210 -9.24 10.26 11.27
N MET A 211 -8.20 9.42 11.28
CA MET A 211 -7.98 8.36 10.30
C MET A 211 -7.39 7.12 10.96
N LEU A 212 -8.17 6.05 11.00
CA LEU A 212 -7.70 4.72 11.37
C LEU A 212 -7.14 3.97 10.16
N PRO A 213 -6.16 3.07 10.35
CA PRO A 213 -5.65 2.25 9.26
C PRO A 213 -6.76 1.32 8.73
N VAL A 214 -6.98 1.34 7.40
CA VAL A 214 -8.02 0.54 6.72
C VAL A 214 -7.52 -0.81 6.19
N TYR A 215 -6.22 -1.08 6.30
CA TYR A 215 -5.58 -2.29 5.81
C TYR A 215 -4.84 -2.99 6.97
N PRO A 216 -5.39 -4.08 7.52
CA PRO A 216 -4.81 -4.78 8.67
C PRO A 216 -3.31 -5.09 8.53
N PRO A 217 -2.82 -5.64 7.40
CA PRO A 217 -1.42 -6.00 7.27
C PRO A 217 -0.43 -4.83 7.35
N SER A 218 -0.86 -3.58 7.12
CA SER A 218 0.05 -2.41 7.27
C SER A 218 0.13 -1.87 8.70
N VAL A 219 -0.72 -2.33 9.63
CA VAL A 219 -0.73 -1.80 11.00
C VAL A 219 0.61 -2.01 11.72
N PRO A 220 1.28 -3.19 11.68
CA PRO A 220 2.59 -3.36 12.29
C PRO A 220 3.65 -2.38 11.77
N ALA A 221 3.67 -2.11 10.46
CA ALA A 221 4.60 -1.15 9.87
C ALA A 221 4.31 0.29 10.33
N MET A 222 3.03 0.65 10.47
CA MET A 222 2.62 1.93 11.07
C MET A 222 3.11 2.06 12.51
N VAL A 223 2.94 1.01 13.33
CA VAL A 223 3.44 0.98 14.72
C VAL A 223 4.96 1.17 14.75
N ALA A 224 5.71 0.45 13.89
CA ALA A 224 7.16 0.59 13.78
C ALA A 224 7.59 2.02 13.46
N ARG A 225 6.95 2.64 12.47
CA ARG A 225 7.19 4.05 12.11
C ARG A 225 6.93 4.99 13.29
N ARG A 226 5.80 4.85 13.98
CA ARG A 226 5.47 5.74 15.11
C ARG A 226 6.44 5.58 16.29
N ILE A 227 6.91 4.36 16.56
CA ILE A 227 7.98 4.13 17.53
C ILE A 227 9.28 4.77 17.07
N ALA A 228 9.65 4.65 15.79
CA ALA A 228 10.83 5.30 15.22
C ALA A 228 10.80 6.84 15.35
N ASP A 229 9.61 7.42 15.23
CA ASP A 229 9.38 8.86 15.36
C ASP A 229 9.29 9.31 16.83
N GLY A 230 9.22 8.38 17.79
CA GLY A 230 8.96 8.69 19.21
C GLY A 230 7.55 9.27 19.44
N SER A 231 6.62 9.00 18.54
CA SER A 231 5.30 9.63 18.51
C SER A 231 4.34 8.97 19.49
N THR A 232 4.10 9.58 20.65
CA THR A 232 3.10 9.15 21.64
C THR A 232 1.68 9.09 21.09
N TYR A 233 1.39 9.78 19.98
CA TYR A 233 0.12 9.65 19.24
C TYR A 233 -0.19 8.21 18.80
N LEU A 234 0.81 7.31 18.77
CA LEU A 234 0.61 5.88 18.58
C LEU A 234 -0.45 5.32 19.55
N CYS A 235 -0.45 5.77 20.80
CA CYS A 235 -1.36 5.28 21.84
C CYS A 235 -2.83 5.55 21.48
N ALA A 236 -3.12 6.58 20.68
CA ALA A 236 -4.48 6.86 20.21
C ALA A 236 -5.05 5.76 19.28
N TYR A 237 -4.20 4.91 18.69
CA TYR A 237 -4.62 3.75 17.89
C TYR A 237 -4.92 2.51 18.73
N PHE A 238 -4.64 2.53 20.03
CA PHE A 238 -4.86 1.40 20.93
C PHE A 238 -6.13 1.62 21.76
N THR A 239 -6.88 0.54 21.98
CA THR A 239 -7.89 0.51 23.04
C THR A 239 -7.22 0.61 24.41
N PRO A 240 -7.93 1.01 25.48
CA PRO A 240 -7.34 1.11 26.82
C PRO A 240 -6.67 -0.19 27.29
N ALA A 241 -7.31 -1.34 27.02
CA ALA A 241 -6.75 -2.66 27.36
C ALA A 241 -5.46 -2.95 26.58
N ALA A 242 -5.43 -2.65 25.28
CA ALA A 242 -4.25 -2.85 24.45
C ALA A 242 -3.09 -1.92 24.85
N ARG A 243 -3.36 -0.68 25.28
CA ARG A 243 -2.33 0.23 25.83
C ARG A 243 -1.65 -0.37 27.04
N ALA A 244 -2.42 -0.92 27.98
CA ALA A 244 -1.88 -1.55 29.18
C ALA A 244 -1.02 -2.78 28.81
N GLN A 245 -1.48 -3.61 27.86
CA GLN A 245 -0.71 -4.75 27.36
C GLN A 245 0.61 -4.33 26.70
N PHE A 246 0.58 -3.27 25.89
CA PHE A 246 1.75 -2.71 25.23
C PHE A 246 2.76 -2.17 26.24
N ALA A 247 2.30 -1.37 27.21
CA ALA A 247 3.13 -0.82 28.28
C ALA A 247 3.79 -1.91 29.12
N HIS A 248 2.99 -2.89 29.56
CA HIS A 248 3.49 -4.03 30.32
C HIS A 248 4.56 -4.82 29.55
N ALA A 249 4.35 -5.07 28.26
CA ALA A 249 5.33 -5.78 27.44
C ALA A 249 6.63 -4.99 27.24
N ALA A 250 6.57 -3.65 27.20
CA ALA A 250 7.74 -2.79 27.14
C ALA A 250 8.45 -2.64 28.51
N ARG A 251 7.79 -3.03 29.60
CA ARG A 251 8.15 -2.77 31.01
C ARG A 251 8.08 -1.28 31.39
N ALA A 252 7.12 -0.57 30.82
CA ALA A 252 6.86 0.84 31.08
C ALA A 252 5.59 1.04 31.93
N ALA A 253 5.48 2.20 32.57
CA ALA A 253 4.32 2.55 33.40
C ALA A 253 3.03 2.76 32.58
N ASP A 254 3.16 3.34 31.38
CA ASP A 254 2.07 3.62 30.46
C ASP A 254 2.52 3.50 29.00
N CYS A 255 1.58 3.69 28.07
CA CYS A 255 1.84 3.53 26.64
C CYS A 255 2.82 4.58 26.11
N GLU A 256 2.70 5.82 26.56
CA GLU A 256 3.51 6.96 26.14
C GLU A 256 4.97 6.79 26.57
N THR A 257 5.20 6.31 27.80
CA THR A 257 6.52 5.92 28.32
C THR A 257 7.06 4.72 27.54
N ALA A 258 6.21 3.73 27.23
CA ALA A 258 6.62 2.58 26.40
C ALA A 258 7.12 3.01 25.02
N VAL A 259 6.44 3.94 24.35
CA VAL A 259 6.88 4.46 23.04
C VAL A 259 8.24 5.14 23.17
N THR A 260 8.41 5.98 24.19
CA THR A 260 9.67 6.71 24.44
C THR A 260 10.82 5.74 24.72
N GLU A 261 10.60 4.72 25.56
CA GLU A 261 11.61 3.71 25.86
C GLU A 261 11.93 2.81 24.66
N LEU A 262 10.93 2.39 23.88
CA LEU A 262 11.18 1.58 22.69
C LEU A 262 11.95 2.37 21.64
N ARG A 263 11.69 3.68 21.52
CA ARG A 263 12.42 4.59 20.62
C ARG A 263 13.92 4.63 20.93
N THR A 264 14.33 4.58 22.20
CA THR A 264 15.77 4.58 22.55
C THR A 264 16.47 3.27 22.16
N ARG A 265 15.72 2.19 21.97
CA ARG A 265 16.22 0.89 21.49
C ARG A 265 16.30 0.80 19.96
N VAL A 266 15.85 1.83 19.23
CA VAL A 266 15.94 1.90 17.76
C VAL A 266 17.29 2.49 17.36
N THR A 267 18.15 1.67 16.75
CA THR A 267 19.51 2.04 16.34
C THR A 267 19.57 2.77 14.99
N ASP A 268 18.61 2.49 14.10
CA ASP A 268 18.44 3.20 12.82
C ASP A 268 16.96 3.49 12.62
N THR A 269 16.55 4.72 12.90
CA THR A 269 15.14 5.15 12.79
C THR A 269 14.61 5.06 11.38
N ARG A 270 15.41 5.46 10.39
CA ARG A 270 14.97 5.52 9.01
C ARG A 270 14.71 4.11 8.49
N ARG A 271 15.61 3.17 8.78
CA ARG A 271 15.39 1.76 8.42
C ARG A 271 14.24 1.19 9.23
N TYR A 272 14.20 1.40 10.55
CA TYR A 272 13.16 0.84 11.42
C TYR A 272 11.74 1.27 11.02
N ALA A 273 11.57 2.53 10.61
CA ALA A 273 10.29 3.09 10.15
C ALA A 273 9.77 2.51 8.82
N ASN A 274 10.60 1.73 8.12
CA ASN A 274 10.30 1.15 6.82
C ASN A 274 10.66 -0.34 6.83
N PRO A 275 9.96 -1.18 7.62
CA PRO A 275 10.11 -2.62 7.49
C PRO A 275 9.66 -3.04 6.09
N ASP A 276 10.32 -4.05 5.54
CA ASP A 276 9.72 -4.80 4.45
C ASP A 276 8.49 -5.50 5.00
N SER A 277 7.42 -5.50 4.21
CA SER A 277 6.29 -6.36 4.49
C SER A 277 6.74 -7.82 4.29
N GLY A 278 7.39 -8.39 5.32
CA GLY A 278 7.32 -9.83 5.55
C GLY A 278 5.85 -10.24 5.48
N THR A 279 5.55 -11.50 5.19
CA THR A 279 4.18 -12.02 5.10
C THR A 279 3.44 -11.84 6.42
N THR A 280 2.95 -10.63 6.67
CA THR A 280 2.05 -10.29 7.76
C THR A 280 0.72 -10.94 7.38
N THR A 281 0.53 -12.15 7.87
CA THR A 281 -0.73 -12.86 7.71
C THR A 281 -1.77 -12.15 8.57
N ALA A 282 -2.82 -11.68 7.91
CA ALA A 282 -4.04 -11.27 8.58
C ALA A 282 -4.93 -12.51 8.68
N THR A 283 -5.05 -13.05 9.89
CA THR A 283 -5.97 -14.16 10.14
C THR A 283 -7.26 -13.60 10.69
N PRO A 284 -8.40 -13.76 10.00
CA PRO A 284 -9.71 -13.45 10.56
C PRO A 284 -9.91 -14.25 11.84
N ALA A 285 -10.30 -13.58 12.91
CA ALA A 285 -10.73 -14.20 14.15
C ALA A 285 -12.25 -14.10 14.28
N ALA A 286 -12.85 -14.95 15.12
CA ALA A 286 -14.28 -14.87 15.42
C ALA A 286 -14.65 -13.47 15.94
N GLY A 287 -15.82 -12.96 15.52
CA GLY A 287 -16.34 -11.67 15.99
C GLY A 287 -15.76 -10.43 15.30
N GLY A 288 -15.31 -10.54 14.05
CA GLY A 288 -14.87 -9.37 13.26
C GLY A 288 -13.50 -8.82 13.66
N ARG A 289 -12.72 -9.59 14.42
CA ARG A 289 -11.34 -9.26 14.79
C ARG A 289 -10.36 -9.81 13.75
N VAL A 290 -9.22 -9.14 13.61
CA VAL A 290 -8.15 -9.58 12.72
C VAL A 290 -6.84 -9.61 13.48
N THR A 291 -6.16 -10.74 13.49
CA THR A 291 -4.82 -10.84 14.08
C THR A 291 -3.77 -10.65 13.00
N VAL A 292 -2.78 -9.79 13.26
CA VAL A 292 -1.65 -9.51 12.36
C VAL A 292 -0.34 -9.79 13.08
N ASP A 293 0.54 -10.57 12.45
CA ASP A 293 1.83 -10.93 13.04
C ASP A 293 2.93 -9.91 12.67
N GLY A 294 3.17 -8.95 13.56
CA GLY A 294 4.28 -7.99 13.45
C GLY A 294 5.65 -8.56 13.84
N CYS A 295 5.73 -9.80 14.35
CA CYS A 295 7.01 -10.46 14.64
C CYS A 295 7.70 -10.96 13.36
N ALA A 296 6.94 -11.14 12.29
CA ALA A 296 7.43 -11.55 10.98
C ALA A 296 7.98 -10.39 10.13
N LEU A 297 7.92 -9.14 10.63
CA LEU A 297 8.52 -8.00 9.94
C LEU A 297 10.03 -8.19 9.79
N THR A 298 10.54 -7.84 8.62
CA THR A 298 11.96 -7.85 8.28
C THR A 298 12.40 -6.46 7.87
N TRP A 299 13.69 -6.19 8.00
CA TRP A 299 14.30 -4.93 7.58
C TRP A 299 15.49 -5.26 6.70
N THR A 300 15.29 -5.34 5.40
CA THR A 300 16.34 -5.73 4.46
C THR A 300 17.22 -4.51 4.17
N ILE A 301 18.52 -4.75 4.10
CA ILE A 301 19.47 -3.81 3.47
C ILE A 301 19.81 -4.42 2.12
N LEU A 302 19.85 -3.62 1.05
CA LEU A 302 20.29 -4.10 -0.26
C LEU A 302 21.63 -4.84 -0.13
N GLY A 303 21.65 -6.11 -0.53
CA GLY A 303 22.83 -6.99 -0.41
C GLY A 303 22.97 -7.77 0.91
N GLN A 304 22.05 -7.61 1.88
CA GLN A 304 22.04 -8.36 3.14
C GLN A 304 20.62 -8.85 3.49
N PRO A 305 20.18 -9.99 2.90
CA PRO A 305 19.01 -10.70 3.40
C PRO A 305 19.34 -11.13 4.84
N HIS A 306 18.48 -10.79 5.81
CA HIS A 306 18.68 -11.07 7.25
C HIS A 306 19.59 -10.12 8.04
N ALA A 307 19.72 -8.87 7.62
CA ALA A 307 20.34 -7.86 8.49
C ALA A 307 19.58 -7.77 9.83
N THR A 308 20.32 -7.68 10.94
CA THR A 308 19.77 -7.55 12.30
C THR A 308 18.72 -6.43 12.34
N PRO A 309 17.55 -6.65 12.97
CA PRO A 309 16.53 -5.61 13.09
C PRO A 309 17.11 -4.34 13.72
N PRO A 310 16.85 -3.15 13.17
CA PRO A 310 17.37 -1.89 13.70
C PRO A 310 16.65 -1.41 14.97
N GLY A 311 15.94 -2.30 15.67
CA GLY A 311 15.13 -1.97 16.83
C GLY A 311 14.31 -3.17 17.36
N PRO A 312 13.45 -2.94 18.36
CA PRO A 312 12.62 -3.98 18.96
C PRO A 312 11.61 -4.54 17.96
N ARG A 313 11.18 -5.80 18.11
CA ARG A 313 10.09 -6.33 17.28
C ARG A 313 8.73 -5.80 17.74
N ILE A 314 7.81 -5.63 16.79
CA ILE A 314 6.51 -4.98 17.03
C ILE A 314 5.52 -5.86 17.81
N GLY A 315 5.67 -7.19 17.81
CA GLY A 315 4.68 -8.06 18.45
C GLY A 315 3.52 -8.45 17.52
N ARG A 316 2.59 -9.25 18.04
CA ARG A 316 1.34 -9.59 17.37
C ARG A 316 0.24 -8.63 17.81
N LEU A 317 -0.53 -8.16 16.85
CA LEU A 317 -1.59 -7.18 17.06
C LEU A 317 -2.94 -7.83 16.78
N THR A 318 -3.88 -7.69 17.70
CA THR A 318 -5.28 -7.99 17.46
C THR A 318 -5.98 -6.69 17.13
N LEU A 319 -6.66 -6.65 15.98
CA LEU A 319 -7.30 -5.48 15.43
C LEU A 319 -8.81 -5.65 15.47
N GLU A 320 -9.55 -4.58 15.73
CA GLU A 320 -11.02 -4.56 15.68
C GLU A 320 -11.54 -3.24 15.12
N HIS A 321 -12.75 -3.27 14.59
CA HIS A 321 -13.44 -2.05 14.17
C HIS A 321 -13.94 -1.28 15.40
N PRO A 322 -13.77 0.06 15.44
CA PRO A 322 -14.42 0.88 16.46
C PRO A 322 -15.94 0.69 16.44
N PRO A 323 -16.62 0.79 17.59
CA PRO A 323 -18.07 0.84 17.63
C PRO A 323 -18.59 2.00 16.77
N GLY A 324 -19.46 1.71 15.80
CA GLY A 324 -20.09 2.70 14.94
C GLY A 324 -19.25 3.20 13.75
N ASP A 325 -17.99 2.74 13.60
CA ASP A 325 -17.16 3.07 12.44
C ASP A 325 -16.59 1.79 11.80
N PRO A 326 -17.14 1.33 10.66
CA PRO A 326 -16.59 0.19 9.94
C PRO A 326 -15.29 0.54 9.18
N ASN A 327 -14.91 1.81 9.10
CA ASN A 327 -13.81 2.28 8.26
C ASN A 327 -12.52 2.39 9.07
N GLY A 328 -11.91 1.24 9.32
CA GLY A 328 -10.56 1.14 9.88
C GLY A 328 -10.49 0.34 11.16
N TYR A 329 -9.27 0.20 11.66
CA TYR A 329 -8.95 -0.72 12.74
C TYR A 329 -8.28 0.00 13.91
N LEU A 330 -8.76 -0.27 15.12
CA LEU A 330 -8.06 -0.03 16.37
C LEU A 330 -7.26 -1.29 16.76
N ILE A 331 -6.16 -1.07 17.47
CA ILE A 331 -5.39 -2.13 18.10
C ILE A 331 -6.09 -2.48 19.42
N ALA A 332 -6.79 -3.60 19.41
CA ALA A 332 -7.60 -4.12 20.51
C ALA A 332 -6.83 -5.05 21.44
N GLY A 333 -5.73 -5.63 20.95
CA GLY A 333 -4.85 -6.48 21.74
C GLY A 333 -3.41 -6.44 21.25
N TYR A 334 -2.50 -6.70 22.18
CA TYR A 334 -1.06 -6.73 21.94
C TYR A 334 -0.41 -7.93 22.63
N ALA A 335 0.47 -8.64 21.92
CA ALA A 335 1.33 -9.66 22.51
C ALA A 335 2.79 -9.49 22.03
N PRO A 336 3.80 -9.52 22.92
CA PRO A 336 5.19 -9.43 22.52
C PRO A 336 5.60 -10.66 21.70
N CYS A 337 6.63 -10.50 20.86
CA CYS A 337 7.27 -11.62 20.19
C CYS A 337 7.93 -12.55 21.22
N ARG A 338 7.75 -13.86 21.03
CA ARG A 338 8.45 -14.90 21.79
C ARG A 338 9.69 -15.37 21.05
#